data_AF-A0AA40AII0-F1
#
_entry.id   AF-A0AA40AII0-F1
#
_cell.length_a   1.000
_cell.length_b   1.000
_cell.length_c   1.000
_cell.angle_alpha   90.00
_cell.angle_beta   90.00
_cell.angle_gamma   90.00
#
_symmetry.space_group_name_H-M   'P 1'
#
loop_
_entity.id
_entity.type
_entity.pdbx_description
1 polymer ?
#
loop_
_entity_poly.entity_id
_entity_poly.type
_entity_poly.pdbx_seq_one_letter_code
_entity_poly.pdbx_strand_id
1 'polypeptide(L)'
;EEDKIRARGGLLPWDDPNVNGVFWSHDHLRPYLQAKLLYGEFLVRSWRRQGVEDSLKEYLSILHRNRPDNQGARNSVPGLYIRLNQDQEAYDFIYWWGRKTAQKGLDWADLSQPFLDDKNVDATGPVDLWCPCFLQLTPVVALYLIKFRLLQNLKGIKRLRETTSPGSATPTREEILSVLKDKYQCAGNTVDNQPVVDFYNNEGLLAEKMSVLLQQMTQLYHSADDYNKHIWGLITDPSEEAFSASPAPYTPGSWTEAQIAFAHLSSAWAESVAAVPALRKVIDN
;
A
#
# COMPACT_ATOMS: atom_id res chain seq x y z
N GLU A 1 -22.78 -13.84 -13.29
CA GLU A 1 -23.00 -12.47 -13.81
C GLU A 1 -22.65 -12.33 -15.29
N GLU A 2 -21.50 -12.81 -15.75
CA GLU A 2 -21.12 -12.70 -17.18
C GLU A 2 -22.14 -13.31 -18.14
N ASP A 3 -22.67 -14.50 -17.83
CA ASP A 3 -23.74 -15.11 -18.62
C ASP A 3 -25.04 -14.29 -18.62
N LYS A 4 -25.33 -13.57 -17.53
CA LYS A 4 -26.50 -12.68 -17.45
C LYS A 4 -26.33 -11.44 -18.32
N ILE A 5 -25.10 -10.93 -18.46
CA ILE A 5 -24.78 -9.81 -19.36
C ILE A 5 -24.96 -10.25 -20.83
N ARG A 6 -24.39 -11.42 -21.19
CA ARG A 6 -24.55 -12.01 -22.53
C ARG A 6 -26.03 -12.25 -22.87
N ALA A 7 -26.80 -12.79 -21.93
CA ALA A 7 -28.22 -13.09 -22.12
C ALA A 7 -29.11 -11.85 -22.35
N ARG A 8 -28.66 -10.65 -21.97
CA ARG A 8 -29.36 -9.38 -22.24
C ARG A 8 -29.02 -8.78 -23.60
N GLY A 9 -28.28 -9.50 -24.45
CA GLY A 9 -27.85 -9.04 -25.77
C GLY A 9 -26.76 -7.96 -25.72
N GLY A 10 -26.16 -7.73 -24.54
CA GLY A 10 -25.02 -6.83 -24.38
C GLY A 10 -23.73 -7.48 -24.85
N LEU A 11 -22.83 -6.67 -25.40
CA LEU A 11 -21.42 -7.05 -25.49
C LEU A 11 -20.92 -7.36 -24.07
N LEU A 12 -19.96 -8.27 -23.97
CA LEU A 12 -19.29 -8.41 -22.68
C LEU A 12 -18.61 -7.09 -22.37
N PRO A 13 -18.51 -6.71 -21.08
CA PRO A 13 -18.08 -5.35 -20.74
C PRO A 13 -16.65 -5.01 -21.16
N TRP A 14 -15.82 -6.01 -21.51
CA TRP A 14 -14.49 -5.81 -22.07
C TRP A 14 -14.44 -5.69 -23.60
N ASP A 15 -15.55 -6.00 -24.27
CA ASP A 15 -15.69 -5.86 -25.73
C ASP A 15 -16.30 -4.50 -26.12
N ASP A 16 -16.87 -3.76 -25.15
CA ASP A 16 -17.36 -2.39 -25.36
C ASP A 16 -16.33 -1.36 -24.85
N PRO A 17 -15.61 -0.66 -25.74
CA PRO A 17 -14.65 0.35 -25.33
C PRO A 17 -15.31 1.57 -24.66
N ASN A 18 -16.62 1.80 -24.86
CA ASN A 18 -17.32 2.98 -24.33
C ASN A 18 -17.63 2.89 -22.83
N VAL A 19 -17.55 1.68 -22.24
CA VAL A 19 -17.80 1.51 -20.81
C VAL A 19 -16.51 1.52 -19.98
N ASN A 20 -15.34 1.39 -20.61
CA ASN A 20 -14.05 1.35 -19.90
C ASN A 20 -13.80 2.66 -19.13
N GLY A 21 -13.26 2.53 -17.91
CA GLY A 21 -13.03 3.63 -16.97
C GLY A 21 -14.27 4.13 -16.23
N VAL A 22 -15.48 3.88 -16.76
CA VAL A 22 -16.76 4.39 -16.22
C VAL A 22 -17.80 3.31 -15.96
N PHE A 23 -17.36 2.05 -15.76
CA PHE A 23 -18.25 0.90 -15.58
C PHE A 23 -19.38 1.14 -14.56
N TRP A 24 -19.10 1.81 -13.44
CA TRP A 24 -20.07 2.04 -12.38
C TRP A 24 -21.26 2.92 -12.79
N SER A 25 -21.09 3.75 -13.81
CA SER A 25 -22.14 4.60 -14.37
C SER A 25 -23.24 3.80 -15.09
N HIS A 26 -22.97 2.54 -15.42
CA HIS A 26 -23.91 1.64 -16.07
C HIS A 26 -24.54 0.68 -15.03
N ASP A 27 -25.78 0.96 -14.62
CA ASP A 27 -26.48 0.22 -13.55
C ASP A 27 -26.45 -1.30 -13.72
N HIS A 28 -26.60 -1.79 -14.96
CA HIS A 28 -26.61 -3.22 -15.26
C HIS A 28 -25.24 -3.91 -15.12
N LEU A 29 -24.14 -3.15 -15.05
CA LEU A 29 -22.77 -3.66 -14.85
C LEU A 29 -22.32 -3.62 -13.39
N ARG A 30 -23.03 -2.90 -12.50
CA ARG A 30 -22.67 -2.85 -11.07
C ARG A 30 -22.64 -4.22 -10.39
N PRO A 31 -23.61 -5.15 -10.61
CA PRO A 31 -23.54 -6.49 -10.02
C PRO A 31 -22.29 -7.27 -10.43
N TYR A 32 -21.81 -7.05 -11.66
CA TYR A 32 -20.59 -7.68 -12.14
C TYR A 32 -19.35 -7.18 -11.40
N LEU A 33 -19.20 -5.85 -11.25
CA LEU A 33 -18.08 -5.30 -10.48
C LEU A 33 -18.13 -5.71 -9.00
N GLN A 34 -19.32 -5.75 -8.40
CA GLN A 34 -19.52 -6.27 -7.04
C GLN A 34 -19.07 -7.74 -6.92
N ALA A 35 -19.46 -8.59 -7.87
CA ALA A 35 -19.03 -9.99 -7.88
C ALA A 35 -17.51 -10.12 -8.03
N LYS A 36 -16.88 -9.24 -8.80
CA LYS A 36 -15.43 -9.18 -9.01
C LYS A 36 -14.67 -8.75 -7.76
N LEU A 37 -15.19 -7.78 -7.00
CA LEU A 37 -14.64 -7.42 -5.69
C LEU A 37 -14.71 -8.60 -4.71
N LEU A 38 -15.88 -9.21 -4.58
CA LEU A 38 -16.08 -10.38 -3.70
C LEU A 38 -15.17 -11.54 -4.09
N TYR A 39 -14.95 -11.75 -5.39
CA TYR A 39 -14.00 -12.75 -5.88
C TYR A 39 -12.56 -12.40 -5.46
N GLY A 40 -12.15 -11.14 -5.63
CA GLY A 40 -10.87 -10.64 -5.14
C GLY A 40 -10.68 -10.86 -3.64
N GLU A 41 -11.68 -10.54 -2.82
CA GLU A 41 -11.67 -10.78 -1.36
C GLU A 41 -11.54 -12.27 -1.03
N PHE A 42 -12.26 -13.14 -1.74
CA PHE A 42 -12.21 -14.58 -1.52
C PHE A 42 -10.82 -15.16 -1.83
N LEU A 43 -10.17 -14.70 -2.91
CA LEU A 43 -8.83 -15.17 -3.29
C LEU A 43 -7.78 -14.93 -2.21
N VAL A 44 -7.83 -13.76 -1.54
CA VAL A 44 -6.88 -13.39 -0.47
C VAL A 44 -6.96 -14.33 0.72
N ARG A 45 -8.14 -14.90 1.01
CA ARG A 45 -8.37 -15.82 2.13
C ARG A 45 -7.73 -17.19 1.94
N SER A 46 -7.23 -17.51 0.74
CA SER A 46 -6.53 -18.78 0.49
C SER A 46 -5.15 -18.87 1.16
N TRP A 47 -4.64 -17.78 1.76
CA TRP A 47 -3.33 -17.67 2.43
C TRP A 47 -2.12 -18.14 1.61
N ARG A 48 -2.28 -18.27 0.28
CA ARG A 48 -1.22 -18.62 -0.66
C ARG A 48 -0.79 -17.38 -1.41
N ARG A 49 0.50 -17.31 -1.74
CA ARG A 49 1.05 -16.24 -2.59
C ARG A 49 0.24 -16.05 -3.88
N GLN A 50 -0.11 -17.15 -4.55
CA GLN A 50 -0.92 -17.11 -5.78
C GLN A 50 -2.26 -16.40 -5.57
N GLY A 51 -2.95 -16.63 -4.44
CA GLY A 51 -4.21 -15.96 -4.15
C GLY A 51 -4.06 -14.45 -3.94
N VAL A 52 -2.92 -14.01 -3.39
CA VAL A 52 -2.58 -12.58 -3.27
C VAL A 52 -2.31 -11.98 -4.64
N GLU A 53 -1.56 -12.67 -5.50
CA GLU A 53 -1.27 -12.24 -6.88
C GLU A 53 -2.54 -12.15 -7.74
N ASP A 54 -3.40 -13.18 -7.69
CA ASP A 54 -4.66 -13.22 -8.42
C ASP A 54 -5.63 -12.13 -7.94
N SER A 55 -5.69 -11.91 -6.62
CA SER A 55 -6.51 -10.84 -6.04
C SER A 55 -6.02 -9.46 -6.45
N LEU A 56 -4.71 -9.21 -6.40
CA LEU A 56 -4.11 -7.96 -6.83
C LEU A 56 -4.43 -7.68 -8.30
N LYS A 57 -4.27 -8.69 -9.16
CA LYS A 57 -4.62 -8.60 -10.58
C LYS A 57 -6.09 -8.24 -10.78
N GLU A 58 -6.99 -8.85 -10.01
CA GLU A 58 -8.42 -8.57 -10.09
C GLU A 58 -8.75 -7.14 -9.65
N TYR A 59 -8.22 -6.66 -8.51
CA TYR A 59 -8.44 -5.28 -8.08
C TYR A 59 -7.87 -4.25 -9.05
N LEU A 60 -6.67 -4.47 -9.60
CA LEU A 60 -6.12 -3.59 -10.63
C LEU A 60 -6.98 -3.58 -11.90
N SER A 61 -7.52 -4.73 -12.31
CA SER A 61 -8.47 -4.82 -13.43
C SER A 61 -9.75 -4.02 -13.15
N ILE A 62 -10.30 -4.12 -11.94
CA ILE A 62 -11.46 -3.32 -11.50
C ILE A 62 -11.15 -1.83 -11.59
N LEU A 63 -9.99 -1.39 -11.10
CA LEU A 63 -9.58 0.02 -11.14
C LEU A 63 -9.38 0.55 -12.56
N HIS A 64 -8.83 -0.24 -13.48
CA HIS A 64 -8.71 0.16 -14.88
C HIS A 64 -10.08 0.31 -15.55
N ARG A 65 -11.05 -0.54 -15.18
CA ARG A 65 -12.42 -0.53 -15.69
C ARG A 65 -13.29 0.53 -15.03
N ASN A 66 -12.98 0.91 -13.80
CA ASN A 66 -13.72 1.88 -13.01
C ASN A 66 -12.74 2.83 -12.32
N ARG A 67 -12.14 3.75 -13.10
CA ARG A 67 -11.11 4.69 -12.63
C ARG A 67 -11.54 5.56 -11.44
N PRO A 68 -12.81 6.00 -11.30
CA PRO A 68 -13.25 6.73 -10.11
C PRO A 68 -13.26 5.90 -8.82
N ASP A 69 -13.15 4.56 -8.93
CA ASP A 69 -13.14 3.62 -7.82
C ASP A 69 -14.28 3.82 -6.80
N ASN A 70 -15.52 3.79 -7.31
CA ASN A 70 -16.73 3.98 -6.50
C ASN A 70 -16.97 2.91 -5.43
N GLN A 71 -16.19 1.83 -5.45
CA GLN A 71 -16.35 0.70 -4.54
C GLN A 71 -15.14 0.52 -3.60
N GLY A 72 -14.13 1.39 -3.68
CA GLY A 72 -12.98 1.34 -2.78
C GLY A 72 -12.03 0.17 -3.02
N ALA A 73 -11.96 -0.37 -4.25
CA ALA A 73 -11.00 -1.40 -4.64
C ALA A 73 -9.56 -0.96 -4.34
N ARG A 74 -9.27 0.35 -4.43
CA ARG A 74 -7.95 0.92 -4.16
C ARG A 74 -7.46 0.66 -2.73
N ASN A 75 -8.36 0.44 -1.78
CA ASN A 75 -7.99 0.26 -0.37
C ASN A 75 -7.27 -1.07 -0.14
N SER A 76 -7.60 -2.12 -0.90
CA SER A 76 -6.94 -3.43 -0.81
C SER A 76 -5.54 -3.44 -1.43
N VAL A 77 -5.33 -2.65 -2.49
CA VAL A 77 -4.16 -2.78 -3.37
C VAL A 77 -2.82 -2.58 -2.65
N PRO A 78 -2.61 -1.55 -1.80
CA PRO A 78 -1.35 -1.39 -1.09
C PRO A 78 -0.99 -2.58 -0.20
N GLY A 79 -1.96 -3.10 0.54
CA GLY A 79 -1.75 -4.27 1.40
C GLY A 79 -1.30 -5.50 0.61
N LEU A 80 -1.90 -5.72 -0.56
CA LEU A 80 -1.54 -6.86 -1.43
C LEU A 80 -0.12 -6.73 -1.99
N TYR A 81 0.27 -5.53 -2.46
CA TYR A 81 1.65 -5.30 -2.91
C TYR A 81 2.66 -5.53 -1.78
N ILE A 82 2.40 -5.00 -0.57
CA ILE A 82 3.27 -5.16 0.60
C ILE A 82 3.46 -6.65 0.93
N ARG A 83 2.39 -7.46 0.92
CA ARG A 83 2.46 -8.92 1.13
C ARG A 83 3.29 -9.66 0.07
N LEU A 84 3.35 -9.12 -1.15
CA LEU A 84 4.16 -9.67 -2.23
C LEU A 84 5.63 -9.22 -2.17
N ASN A 85 6.00 -8.40 -1.18
CA ASN A 85 7.29 -7.71 -1.06
C ASN A 85 7.53 -6.66 -2.17
N GLN A 86 6.46 -6.14 -2.74
CA GLN A 86 6.45 -5.12 -3.79
C GLN A 86 6.17 -3.74 -3.20
N ASP A 87 6.97 -3.34 -2.21
CA ASP A 87 6.78 -2.10 -1.46
C ASP A 87 6.92 -0.85 -2.34
N GLN A 88 7.79 -0.90 -3.36
CA GLN A 88 7.96 0.19 -4.31
C GLN A 88 6.67 0.39 -5.11
N GLU A 89 6.09 -0.68 -5.63
CA GLU A 89 4.83 -0.63 -6.39
C GLU A 89 3.66 -0.20 -5.49
N ALA A 90 3.66 -0.62 -4.22
CA ALA A 90 2.71 -0.12 -3.24
C ALA A 90 2.85 1.41 -3.04
N TYR A 91 4.09 1.89 -2.90
CA TYR A 91 4.38 3.32 -2.75
C TYR A 91 3.99 4.12 -3.99
N ASP A 92 4.39 3.67 -5.18
CA ASP A 92 4.05 4.30 -6.46
C ASP A 92 2.53 4.38 -6.64
N PHE A 93 1.82 3.30 -6.31
CA PHE A 93 0.35 3.27 -6.34
C PHE A 93 -0.26 4.30 -5.40
N ILE A 94 0.16 4.32 -4.13
CA ILE A 94 -0.31 5.31 -3.14
C ILE A 94 0.00 6.71 -3.67
N TYR A 95 1.25 7.00 -4.01
CA TYR A 95 1.70 8.30 -4.50
C TYR A 95 0.87 8.82 -5.67
N TRP A 96 0.62 7.97 -6.67
CA TRP A 96 -0.20 8.30 -7.84
C TRP A 96 -1.60 8.74 -7.42
N TRP A 97 -2.26 7.98 -6.55
CA TRP A 97 -3.60 8.31 -6.06
C TRP A 97 -3.63 9.62 -5.29
N GLY A 98 -2.65 9.87 -4.42
CA GLY A 98 -2.60 11.10 -3.62
C GLY A 98 -2.41 12.33 -4.49
N ARG A 99 -1.46 12.26 -5.42
CA ARG A 99 -1.19 13.35 -6.36
C ARG A 99 -2.39 13.63 -7.28
N LYS A 100 -3.06 12.58 -7.78
CA LYS A 100 -4.22 12.71 -8.67
C LYS A 100 -5.45 13.23 -7.95
N THR A 101 -5.72 12.76 -6.73
CA THR A 101 -6.85 13.26 -5.92
C THR A 101 -6.65 14.69 -5.45
N ALA A 102 -5.40 15.15 -5.28
CA ALA A 102 -5.08 16.55 -5.00
C ALA A 102 -5.25 17.48 -6.23
N GLN A 103 -5.30 16.94 -7.44
CA GLN A 103 -5.42 17.72 -8.67
C GLN A 103 -6.88 18.21 -8.87
N LYS A 104 -7.06 19.53 -8.98
CA LYS A 104 -8.37 20.12 -9.30
C LYS A 104 -8.78 19.81 -10.74
N GLY A 105 -10.05 19.45 -10.95
CA GLY A 105 -10.63 19.27 -12.28
C GLY A 105 -10.18 18.01 -13.01
N LEU A 106 -9.67 17.00 -12.30
CA LEU A 106 -9.34 15.71 -12.89
C LEU A 106 -10.60 15.02 -13.41
N ASP A 107 -10.62 14.71 -14.70
CA ASP A 107 -11.65 13.87 -15.31
C ASP A 107 -11.23 12.40 -15.24
N TRP A 108 -11.84 11.66 -14.31
CA TRP A 108 -11.59 10.23 -14.15
C TRP A 108 -12.08 9.39 -15.34
N ALA A 109 -12.97 9.93 -16.17
CA ALA A 109 -13.50 9.26 -17.36
C ALA A 109 -12.60 9.45 -18.61
N ASP A 110 -11.64 10.38 -18.56
CA ASP A 110 -10.73 10.62 -19.68
C ASP A 110 -9.69 9.50 -19.80
N LEU A 111 -9.97 8.54 -20.68
CA LEU A 111 -9.11 7.39 -20.94
C LEU A 111 -7.79 7.74 -21.61
N SER A 112 -7.68 8.93 -22.23
CA SER A 112 -6.44 9.39 -22.86
C SER A 112 -5.38 9.75 -21.83
N GLN A 113 -5.77 10.03 -20.59
CA GLN A 113 -4.84 10.33 -19.51
C GLN A 113 -4.14 9.06 -19.00
N PRO A 114 -2.84 9.16 -18.67
CA PRO A 114 -2.12 8.10 -18.00
C PRO A 114 -2.80 7.69 -16.68
N PHE A 115 -2.82 6.38 -16.44
CA PHE A 115 -3.45 5.77 -15.26
C PHE A 115 -2.47 4.81 -14.59
N LEU A 116 -2.22 5.01 -13.29
CA LEU A 116 -1.25 4.24 -12.48
C LEU A 116 0.15 4.17 -13.12
N ASP A 117 0.57 5.28 -13.72
CA ASP A 117 1.78 5.43 -14.53
C ASP A 117 3.00 5.91 -13.76
N ASP A 118 2.86 6.30 -12.49
CA ASP A 118 4.00 6.57 -11.63
C ASP A 118 4.79 5.27 -11.40
N LYS A 119 6.12 5.36 -11.55
CA LYS A 119 7.08 4.25 -11.38
C LYS A 119 8.36 4.75 -10.73
N ASN A 120 8.88 3.97 -9.78
CA ASN A 120 10.13 4.23 -9.09
C ASN A 120 10.17 5.62 -8.44
N VAL A 121 9.04 6.07 -7.88
CA VAL A 121 8.98 7.33 -7.15
C VAL A 121 9.82 7.19 -5.89
N ASP A 122 10.56 8.23 -5.52
CA ASP A 122 11.40 8.20 -4.32
C ASP A 122 10.55 7.99 -3.05
N ALA A 123 10.64 6.78 -2.48
CA ALA A 123 9.95 6.38 -1.25
C ALA A 123 10.46 7.13 0.01
N THR A 124 11.61 7.81 -0.08
CA THR A 124 12.12 8.72 0.97
C THR A 124 11.53 10.13 0.88
N GLY A 125 10.72 10.39 -0.16
CA GLY A 125 10.05 11.67 -0.38
C GLY A 125 9.09 12.08 0.74
N PRO A 126 8.71 13.37 0.77
CA PRO A 126 7.87 13.97 1.81
C PRO A 126 6.47 13.35 1.86
N VAL A 127 5.80 13.49 3.00
CA VAL A 127 4.46 12.92 3.25
C VAL A 127 3.35 13.97 3.27
N ASP A 128 3.64 15.22 2.89
CA ASP A 128 2.72 16.34 3.03
C ASP A 128 1.40 16.14 2.26
N LEU A 129 1.43 15.39 1.16
CA LEU A 129 0.24 14.99 0.37
C LEU A 129 -0.79 14.20 1.19
N TRP A 130 -0.36 13.61 2.30
CA TRP A 130 -1.11 12.65 3.11
C TRP A 130 -1.52 13.19 4.48
N CYS A 131 -1.27 14.49 4.71
CA CYS A 131 -1.70 15.24 5.90
C CYS A 131 -2.84 16.29 5.68
N PRO A 132 -3.79 16.16 4.72
CA PRO A 132 -4.88 17.14 4.56
C PRO A 132 -6.19 16.78 5.31
N CYS A 133 -7.15 17.70 5.24
CA CYS A 133 -8.50 17.62 5.87
C CYS A 133 -9.39 16.45 5.36
N PHE A 134 -8.96 15.70 4.34
CA PHE A 134 -9.65 14.54 3.76
C PHE A 134 -8.66 13.39 3.57
N LEU A 135 -8.12 12.91 4.69
CA LEU A 135 -7.16 11.82 4.76
C LEU A 135 -7.83 10.50 4.33
N GLN A 136 -7.19 9.75 3.43
CA GLN A 136 -7.60 8.37 3.16
C GLN A 136 -6.85 7.43 4.11
N LEU A 137 -7.56 6.85 5.08
CA LEU A 137 -6.97 6.11 6.19
C LEU A 137 -6.07 4.96 5.74
N THR A 138 -6.57 4.10 4.83
CA THR A 138 -5.85 2.90 4.38
C THR A 138 -4.51 3.24 3.70
N PRO A 139 -4.43 4.17 2.72
CA PRO A 139 -3.16 4.62 2.17
C PRO A 139 -2.16 5.14 3.22
N VAL A 140 -2.60 5.92 4.22
CA VAL A 140 -1.70 6.47 5.25
C VAL A 140 -1.11 5.38 6.13
N VAL A 141 -1.94 4.43 6.57
CA VAL A 141 -1.49 3.30 7.40
C VAL A 141 -0.56 2.37 6.61
N ALA A 142 -0.86 2.14 5.32
CA ALA A 142 0.02 1.38 4.43
C ALA A 142 1.36 2.11 4.21
N LEU A 143 1.33 3.43 4.01
CA LEU A 143 2.52 4.25 3.82
C LEU A 143 3.43 4.25 5.07
N TYR A 144 2.85 4.25 6.27
CA TYR A 144 3.61 4.06 7.50
C TYR A 144 4.37 2.74 7.49
N LEU A 145 3.70 1.64 7.11
CA LEU A 145 4.34 0.32 7.05
C LEU A 145 5.46 0.26 6.00
N ILE A 146 5.25 0.85 4.82
CA ILE A 146 6.28 0.95 3.77
C ILE A 146 7.51 1.71 4.30
N LYS A 147 7.31 2.86 4.95
CA LYS A 147 8.42 3.65 5.51
C LYS A 147 9.10 2.93 6.66
N PHE A 148 8.36 2.18 7.48
CA PHE A 148 8.94 1.31 8.50
C PHE A 148 9.86 0.26 7.88
N ARG A 149 9.40 -0.46 6.83
CA ARG A 149 10.20 -1.47 6.13
C ARG A 149 11.45 -0.86 5.47
N LEU A 150 11.33 0.32 4.88
CA LEU A 150 12.47 1.07 4.35
C LEU A 150 13.48 1.48 5.44
N LEU A 151 13.00 1.95 6.60
CA LEU A 151 13.86 2.26 7.73
C LEU A 151 14.61 1.02 8.24
N GLN A 152 13.96 -0.15 8.25
CA GLN A 152 14.62 -1.41 8.62
C GLN A 152 15.71 -1.80 7.61
N ASN A 153 15.48 -1.60 6.30
CA ASN A 153 16.51 -1.75 5.27
C ASN A 153 17.71 -0.83 5.53
N LEU A 154 17.49 0.47 5.81
CA LEU A 154 18.57 1.41 6.12
C LEU A 154 19.34 1.03 7.40
N LYS A 155 18.65 0.56 8.44
CA LYS A 155 19.30 0.01 9.64
C LYS A 155 20.12 -1.24 9.32
N GLY A 156 19.68 -2.07 8.38
CA GLY A 156 20.44 -3.21 7.88
C GLY A 156 21.75 -2.77 7.19
N ILE A 157 21.70 -1.72 6.37
CA ILE A 157 22.89 -1.13 5.74
C ILE A 157 23.86 -0.63 6.81
N LYS A 158 23.35 0.11 7.82
CA LYS A 158 24.15 0.58 8.95
C LYS A 158 24.86 -0.57 9.67
N ARG A 159 24.11 -1.63 10.02
CA ARG A 159 24.68 -2.81 10.68
C ARG A 159 25.72 -3.52 9.82
N LEU A 160 25.46 -3.65 8.51
CA LEU A 160 26.43 -4.23 7.59
C LEU A 160 27.75 -3.47 7.68
N ARG A 161 27.72 -2.14 7.53
CA ARG A 161 28.89 -1.26 7.65
C ARG A 161 29.62 -1.43 8.98
N GLU A 162 28.90 -1.46 10.10
CA GLU A 162 29.48 -1.63 11.45
C GLU A 162 30.15 -3.00 11.64
N THR A 163 29.66 -4.04 10.96
CA THR A 163 30.23 -5.39 11.02
C THR A 163 31.32 -5.66 9.98
N THR A 164 31.49 -4.77 9.01
CA THR A 164 32.50 -4.89 7.96
C THR A 164 33.89 -4.54 8.51
N SER A 165 34.88 -5.40 8.29
CA SER A 165 36.25 -5.18 8.75
C SER A 165 36.83 -3.88 8.18
N PRO A 166 37.52 -3.06 8.99
CA PRO A 166 38.20 -1.86 8.50
C PRO A 166 39.15 -2.18 7.34
N GLY A 167 39.05 -1.42 6.25
CA GLY A 167 39.90 -1.58 5.05
C GLY A 167 39.48 -2.66 4.07
N SER A 168 38.37 -3.35 4.30
CA SER A 168 37.78 -4.22 3.28
C SER A 168 37.16 -3.41 2.14
N ALA A 169 37.04 -4.05 0.96
CA ALA A 169 36.44 -3.42 -0.21
C ALA A 169 34.97 -3.07 0.05
N THR A 170 34.52 -1.94 -0.50
CA THR A 170 33.10 -1.58 -0.50
C THR A 170 32.29 -2.69 -1.19
N PRO A 171 31.25 -3.24 -0.54
CA PRO A 171 30.39 -4.25 -1.13
C PRO A 171 29.61 -3.69 -2.32
N THR A 172 29.32 -4.55 -3.28
CA THR A 172 28.49 -4.20 -4.43
C THR A 172 27.03 -4.00 -4.02
N ARG A 173 26.22 -3.43 -4.92
CA ARG A 173 24.78 -3.28 -4.72
C ARG A 173 24.13 -4.63 -4.41
N GLU A 174 24.43 -5.65 -5.22
CA GLU A 174 23.84 -6.98 -5.13
C GLU A 174 24.21 -7.66 -3.82
N GLU A 175 25.45 -7.48 -3.36
CA GLU A 175 25.91 -7.98 -2.05
C GLU A 175 25.16 -7.33 -0.90
N ILE A 176 25.00 -6.00 -0.92
CA ILE A 176 24.23 -5.28 0.09
C ILE A 176 22.79 -5.82 0.12
N LEU A 177 22.12 -5.88 -1.04
CA LEU A 177 20.73 -6.32 -1.13
C LEU A 177 20.53 -7.78 -0.68
N SER A 178 21.43 -8.69 -1.06
CA SER A 178 21.39 -10.08 -0.56
C SER A 178 21.54 -10.15 0.94
N VAL A 179 22.47 -9.39 1.54
CA VAL A 179 22.64 -9.37 3.00
C VAL A 179 21.39 -8.81 3.70
N LEU A 180 20.79 -7.74 3.17
CA LEU A 180 19.55 -7.18 3.74
C LEU A 180 18.43 -8.23 3.77
N LYS A 181 18.25 -8.95 2.67
CA LYS A 181 17.22 -9.99 2.53
C LYS A 181 17.51 -11.23 3.37
N ASP A 182 18.70 -11.80 3.23
CA ASP A 182 19.02 -13.12 3.75
C ASP A 182 19.45 -13.08 5.23
N LYS A 183 20.25 -12.08 5.62
CA LYS A 183 20.80 -11.97 6.98
C LYS A 183 19.89 -11.16 7.90
N TYR A 184 19.39 -10.03 7.42
CA TYR A 184 18.59 -9.12 8.25
C TYR A 184 17.09 -9.31 8.09
N GLN A 185 16.65 -10.20 7.20
CA GLN A 185 15.23 -10.47 6.92
C GLN A 185 14.47 -9.16 6.64
N CYS A 186 15.17 -8.19 6.03
CA CYS A 186 14.53 -6.95 5.65
C CYS A 186 13.60 -7.25 4.48
N ALA A 187 12.38 -6.73 4.58
CA ALA A 187 11.32 -7.09 3.69
C ALA A 187 11.06 -5.94 2.71
N GLY A 188 10.77 -6.28 1.45
CA GLY A 188 10.33 -5.33 0.43
C GLY A 188 11.45 -4.77 -0.44
N ASN A 189 11.09 -4.32 -1.64
CA ASN A 189 12.00 -3.86 -2.70
C ASN A 189 12.19 -2.33 -2.76
N THR A 190 11.69 -1.54 -1.79
CA THR A 190 11.83 -0.06 -1.83
C THR A 190 13.28 0.41 -1.87
N VAL A 191 14.18 -0.35 -1.27
CA VAL A 191 15.62 -0.04 -1.26
C VAL A 191 16.30 -0.38 -2.60
N ASP A 192 15.65 -1.19 -3.45
CA ASP A 192 16.18 -1.65 -4.74
C ASP A 192 16.26 -0.55 -5.79
N ASN A 193 15.64 0.61 -5.55
CA ASN A 193 15.78 1.81 -6.39
C ASN A 193 16.58 2.93 -5.71
N GLN A 194 17.11 2.69 -4.51
CA GLN A 194 17.84 3.68 -3.73
C GLN A 194 19.35 3.59 -3.98
N PRO A 195 20.12 4.66 -3.71
CA PRO A 195 21.57 4.65 -3.84
C PRO A 195 22.24 3.92 -2.66
N VAL A 196 22.01 2.61 -2.55
CA VAL A 196 22.43 1.79 -1.38
C VAL A 196 23.94 1.77 -1.14
N VAL A 197 24.73 1.87 -2.20
CA VAL A 197 26.20 1.93 -2.11
C VAL A 197 26.63 3.27 -1.51
N ASP A 198 25.94 4.38 -1.87
CA ASP A 198 26.22 5.69 -1.29
C ASP A 198 25.81 5.73 0.18
N PHE A 199 24.65 5.14 0.53
CA PHE A 199 24.24 4.97 1.92
C PHE A 199 25.24 4.15 2.74
N TYR A 200 25.82 3.11 2.15
CA TYR A 200 26.86 2.32 2.80
C TYR A 200 28.15 3.13 3.02
N ASN A 201 28.58 3.89 2.02
CA ASN A 201 29.84 4.64 2.08
C ASN A 201 29.74 5.94 2.90
N ASN A 202 28.55 6.54 3.02
CA ASN A 202 28.32 7.83 3.64
C ASN A 202 27.40 7.73 4.86
N GLU A 203 28.01 7.67 6.04
CA GLU A 203 27.30 7.61 7.32
C GLU A 203 26.42 8.83 7.59
N GLY A 204 26.87 10.03 7.19
CA GLY A 204 26.11 11.26 7.36
C GLY A 204 24.81 11.22 6.57
N LEU A 205 24.90 10.83 5.28
CA LEU A 205 23.73 10.67 4.41
C LEU A 205 22.78 9.59 4.92
N LEU A 206 23.30 8.44 5.36
CA LEU A 206 22.49 7.36 5.92
C LEU A 206 21.76 7.81 7.20
N ALA A 207 22.46 8.49 8.11
CA ALA A 207 21.88 9.01 9.35
C ALA A 207 20.80 10.07 9.06
N GLU A 208 21.05 10.97 8.11
CA GLU A 208 20.09 11.98 7.65
C GLU A 208 18.82 11.31 7.12
N LYS A 209 18.95 10.37 6.18
CA LYS A 209 17.79 9.65 5.60
C LYS A 209 17.01 8.87 6.63
N MET A 210 17.68 8.21 7.58
CA MET A 210 17.01 7.53 8.69
C MET A 210 16.25 8.51 9.60
N SER A 211 16.83 9.68 9.89
CA SER A 211 16.19 10.73 10.70
C SER A 211 14.95 11.28 10.02
N VAL A 212 15.04 11.59 8.71
CA VAL A 212 13.90 12.05 7.91
C VAL A 212 12.79 11.01 7.88
N LEU A 213 13.10 9.72 7.69
CA LEU A 213 12.09 8.66 7.71
C LEU A 213 11.40 8.55 9.06
N LEU A 214 12.13 8.68 10.17
CA LEU A 214 11.53 8.70 11.51
C LEU A 214 10.57 9.87 11.68
N GLN A 215 10.96 11.08 11.27
CA GLN A 215 10.07 12.25 11.30
C GLN A 215 8.81 12.05 10.45
N GLN A 216 8.95 11.51 9.23
CA GLN A 216 7.83 11.21 8.36
C GLN A 216 6.90 10.15 8.96
N MET A 217 7.44 9.11 9.58
CA MET A 217 6.64 8.11 10.28
C MET A 217 5.88 8.71 11.46
N THR A 218 6.52 9.59 12.24
CA THR A 218 5.85 10.34 13.32
C THR A 218 4.71 11.20 12.78
N GLN A 219 4.92 11.90 11.66
CA GLN A 219 3.85 12.68 11.01
C GLN A 219 2.69 11.78 10.55
N LEU A 220 2.98 10.65 9.89
CA LEU A 220 1.94 9.71 9.46
C LEU A 220 1.17 9.11 10.63
N TYR A 221 1.87 8.79 11.73
CA TYR A 221 1.27 8.30 12.96
C TYR A 221 0.25 9.30 13.50
N HIS A 222 0.68 10.54 13.73
CA HIS A 222 -0.20 11.58 14.26
C HIS A 222 -1.34 11.94 13.31
N SER A 223 -1.07 12.05 12.00
CA SER A 223 -2.12 12.32 11.01
C SER A 223 -3.22 11.25 11.02
N ALA A 224 -2.84 9.96 11.08
CA ALA A 224 -3.83 8.89 11.16
C ALA A 224 -4.52 8.83 12.54
N ASP A 225 -3.78 9.08 13.63
CA ASP A 225 -4.33 9.05 14.98
C ASP A 225 -5.33 10.19 15.21
N ASP A 226 -5.01 11.41 14.77
CA ASP A 226 -5.90 12.57 14.85
C ASP A 226 -7.15 12.41 14.00
N TYR A 227 -7.04 11.75 12.85
CA TYR A 227 -8.17 11.47 11.99
C TYR A 227 -9.04 10.30 12.49
N ASN A 228 -8.42 9.20 12.95
CA ASN A 228 -9.11 8.00 13.39
C ASN A 228 -8.38 7.35 14.58
N LYS A 229 -8.83 7.65 15.80
CA LYS A 229 -8.24 7.19 17.07
C LYS A 229 -8.28 5.66 17.30
N HIS A 230 -8.94 4.90 16.42
CA HIS A 230 -9.12 3.46 16.58
C HIS A 230 -8.07 2.63 15.84
N ILE A 231 -7.50 3.16 14.76
CA ILE A 231 -6.74 2.35 13.79
C ILE A 231 -5.48 1.73 14.37
N TRP A 232 -4.72 2.48 15.16
CA TRP A 232 -3.46 2.00 15.72
C TRP A 232 -3.70 0.92 16.76
N GLY A 233 -4.74 1.08 17.60
CA GLY A 233 -5.19 0.05 18.54
C GLY A 233 -5.56 -1.25 17.83
N LEU A 234 -6.35 -1.17 16.74
CA LEU A 234 -6.71 -2.35 15.95
C LEU A 234 -5.50 -3.06 15.33
N ILE A 235 -4.52 -2.31 14.83
CA ILE A 235 -3.29 -2.91 14.26
C ILE A 235 -2.46 -3.60 15.34
N THR A 236 -2.38 -3.03 16.55
CA THR A 236 -1.52 -3.55 17.60
C THR A 236 -2.17 -4.60 18.48
N ASP A 237 -3.48 -4.55 18.69
CA ASP A 237 -4.23 -5.45 19.57
C ASP A 237 -5.67 -5.62 19.05
N PRO A 238 -5.85 -6.37 17.94
CA PRO A 238 -7.16 -6.53 17.33
C PRO A 238 -8.06 -7.41 18.20
N SER A 239 -9.29 -6.93 18.48
CA SER A 239 -10.35 -7.77 19.04
C SER A 239 -10.89 -8.75 17.98
N GLU A 240 -11.61 -9.80 18.41
CA GLU A 240 -12.26 -10.72 17.46
C GLU A 240 -13.23 -9.99 16.51
N GLU A 241 -13.92 -8.98 17.02
CA GLU A 241 -14.80 -8.12 16.23
C GLU A 241 -14.05 -7.38 15.11
N ALA A 242 -12.75 -7.09 15.26
CA ALA A 242 -11.97 -6.43 14.21
C ALA A 242 -11.94 -7.22 12.89
N PHE A 243 -12.07 -8.55 12.96
CA PHE A 243 -12.00 -9.45 11.81
C PHE A 243 -13.36 -9.67 11.12
N SER A 244 -14.46 -9.19 11.69
CA SER A 244 -15.81 -9.34 11.13
C SER A 244 -16.23 -8.18 10.23
N ALA A 245 -15.27 -7.37 9.76
CA ALA A 245 -15.51 -6.22 8.90
C ALA A 245 -16.38 -6.60 7.70
N SER A 246 -17.44 -5.82 7.47
CA SER A 246 -18.30 -5.94 6.30
C SER A 246 -18.22 -4.65 5.49
N PRO A 247 -18.25 -4.71 4.14
CA PRO A 247 -18.37 -3.52 3.31
C PRO A 247 -19.68 -2.78 3.64
N ALA A 248 -19.57 -1.73 4.45
CA ALA A 248 -20.69 -0.92 4.89
C ALA A 248 -20.37 0.56 4.66
N PRO A 249 -21.38 1.40 4.36
CA PRO A 249 -21.22 2.85 4.47
C PRO A 249 -20.68 3.19 5.85
N TYR A 250 -19.62 4.00 5.89
CA TYR A 250 -19.01 4.44 7.13
C TYR A 250 -18.96 5.97 7.17
N THR A 251 -18.78 6.49 8.37
CA THR A 251 -18.47 7.91 8.58
C THR A 251 -16.96 8.06 8.70
N PRO A 252 -16.33 9.04 8.01
CA PRO A 252 -14.93 9.41 8.23
C PRO A 252 -14.57 9.51 9.72
N GLY A 253 -13.46 8.91 10.12
CA GLY A 253 -12.98 8.83 11.51
C GLY A 253 -13.65 7.77 12.38
N SER A 254 -14.65 7.03 11.88
CA SER A 254 -15.39 6.06 12.70
C SER A 254 -14.62 4.75 12.95
N TRP A 255 -15.07 4.01 13.96
CA TRP A 255 -14.58 2.64 14.20
C TRP A 255 -14.77 1.73 12.99
N THR A 256 -15.89 1.84 12.25
CA THR A 256 -16.14 1.03 11.04
C THR A 256 -15.12 1.33 9.94
N GLU A 257 -14.73 2.60 9.74
CA GLU A 257 -13.67 2.94 8.79
C GLU A 257 -12.34 2.28 9.20
N ALA A 258 -12.00 2.35 10.49
CA ALA A 258 -10.79 1.74 11.03
C ALA A 258 -10.78 0.22 10.86
N GLN A 259 -11.93 -0.43 11.09
CA GLN A 259 -12.13 -1.87 10.91
C GLN A 259 -11.94 -2.28 9.45
N ILE A 260 -12.45 -1.49 8.49
CA ILE A 260 -12.26 -1.73 7.05
C ILE A 260 -10.78 -1.55 6.67
N ALA A 261 -10.14 -0.47 7.09
CA ALA A 261 -8.72 -0.24 6.85
C ALA A 261 -7.85 -1.36 7.44
N PHE A 262 -8.16 -1.80 8.65
CA PHE A 262 -7.54 -2.95 9.30
C PHE A 262 -7.73 -4.23 8.48
N ALA A 263 -8.93 -4.53 8.00
CA ALA A 263 -9.18 -5.72 7.19
C ALA A 263 -8.31 -5.77 5.92
N HIS A 264 -8.10 -4.62 5.27
CA HIS A 264 -7.25 -4.53 4.07
C HIS A 264 -5.75 -4.69 4.35
N LEU A 265 -5.29 -4.34 5.55
CA LEU A 265 -3.85 -4.24 5.86
C LEU A 265 -3.34 -5.27 6.88
N SER A 266 -4.23 -5.89 7.66
CA SER A 266 -3.91 -6.77 8.79
C SER A 266 -2.89 -7.85 8.44
N SER A 267 -3.09 -8.59 7.33
CA SER A 267 -2.13 -9.61 6.89
C SER A 267 -0.77 -9.02 6.52
N ALA A 268 -0.72 -7.84 5.91
CA ALA A 268 0.52 -7.19 5.51
C ALA A 268 1.35 -6.74 6.74
N TRP A 269 0.67 -6.26 7.78
CA TRP A 269 1.27 -5.94 9.08
C TRP A 269 1.73 -7.19 9.83
N ALA A 270 0.92 -8.24 9.84
CA ALA A 270 1.26 -9.52 10.49
C ALA A 270 2.46 -10.21 9.83
N GLU A 271 2.56 -10.17 8.50
CA GLU A 271 3.71 -10.69 7.74
C GLU A 271 4.97 -9.84 7.94
N SER A 272 4.83 -8.57 8.37
CA SER A 272 5.93 -7.68 8.74
C SER A 272 6.29 -7.82 10.22
N VAL A 273 6.90 -8.95 10.60
CA VAL A 273 7.11 -9.41 11.99
C VAL A 273 7.60 -8.32 12.98
N ALA A 274 8.48 -7.42 12.56
CA ALA A 274 9.03 -6.37 13.44
C ALA A 274 8.14 -5.11 13.58
N ALA A 275 7.12 -4.94 12.72
CA ALA A 275 6.33 -3.72 12.62
C ALA A 275 5.39 -3.50 13.82
N VAL A 276 4.59 -4.52 14.17
CA VAL A 276 3.64 -4.42 15.29
C VAL A 276 4.35 -4.18 16.64
N PRO A 277 5.41 -4.93 17.01
CA PRO A 277 6.15 -4.64 18.25
C PRO A 277 6.80 -3.26 18.26
N ALA A 278 7.27 -2.75 17.11
CA ALA A 278 7.83 -1.42 17.02
C ALA A 278 6.76 -0.33 17.19
N LEU A 279 5.58 -0.52 16.59
CA LEU A 279 4.45 0.40 16.74
C LEU A 279 3.94 0.46 18.18
N ARG A 280 3.82 -0.68 18.88
CA ARG A 280 3.44 -0.69 20.31
C ARG A 280 4.33 0.22 21.16
N LYS A 281 5.66 0.18 20.93
CA LYS A 281 6.60 1.07 21.61
C LYS A 281 6.39 2.55 21.31
N VAL A 282 5.82 2.89 20.15
CA VAL A 282 5.47 4.29 19.83
C VAL A 282 4.20 4.70 20.58
N ILE A 283 3.24 3.80 20.75
CA ILE A 283 1.98 4.05 21.46
C ILE A 283 2.20 4.14 22.98
N ASP A 284 3.07 3.30 23.54
CA ASP A 284 3.33 3.23 24.98
C ASP A 284 4.18 4.41 25.52
N ASN A 285 4.81 5.19 24.63
CA ASN A 285 5.67 6.34 24.96
C ASN A 285 4.95 7.67 24.74
#